data_AF-A0A8T2J3X1-F1
#
_entry.id   AF-A0A8T2J3X1-F1
#
_cell.length_a   1.000
_cell.length_b   1.000
_cell.length_c   1.000
_cell.angle_alpha   90.00
_cell.angle_beta   90.00
_cell.angle_gamma   90.00
#
_symmetry.space_group_name_H-M   'P 1'
#
loop_
_entity.id
_entity.type
_entity.pdbx_description
1 polymer ?
#
loop_
_entity_poly.entity_id
_entity_poly.type
_entity_poly.pdbx_seq_one_letter_code
_entity_poly.pdbx_strand_id
1 'polypeptide(L)'
;MSEGINFSDDLGRCVVMVGLPYPNIRSPELQEKMSFLDHTLPKTEGISAGKVFLENLCMKAVNQSIGRAIRHRGDYASIVLLDHRYSRPAILSKLPMWIRGSTQIKTSFGAAFATIRKFFQIKNS
;
A
#
# COMPACT_ATOMS: atom_id res chain seq x y z
N MET A 1 -12.38 -11.32 2.94
CA MET A 1 -11.95 -12.40 3.84
C MET A 1 -10.66 -11.97 4.57
N SER A 2 -10.75 -11.13 5.60
CA SER A 2 -9.56 -10.73 6.42
C SER A 2 -9.93 -10.18 7.81
N GLU A 3 -11.14 -10.43 8.31
CA GLU A 3 -11.42 -10.24 9.74
C GLU A 3 -10.91 -11.48 10.48
N GLY A 4 -10.00 -11.29 11.43
CA GLY A 4 -9.72 -12.29 12.46
C GLY A 4 -8.43 -13.13 12.37
N ILE A 5 -7.69 -13.18 11.26
CA ILE A 5 -6.40 -13.91 11.25
C ILE A 5 -5.30 -13.04 11.85
N ASN A 6 -5.03 -13.24 13.14
CA ASN A 6 -3.87 -12.72 13.83
C ASN A 6 -2.68 -13.65 13.56
N PHE A 7 -1.83 -13.28 12.62
CA PHE A 7 -0.57 -13.99 12.42
C PHE A 7 0.33 -13.63 13.61
N SER A 8 0.54 -14.59 14.52
CA SER A 8 1.50 -14.47 15.63
C SER A 8 2.93 -14.43 15.08
N ASP A 9 3.89 -14.00 15.90
CA ASP A 9 5.18 -13.42 15.46
C ASP A 9 5.89 -14.12 14.30
N ASP A 10 5.97 -15.45 14.26
CA ASP A 10 6.68 -16.15 13.19
C ASP A 10 5.86 -16.40 11.91
N LEU A 11 4.58 -16.05 11.92
CA LEU A 11 3.68 -16.11 10.77
C LEU A 11 3.56 -14.73 10.12
N GLY A 12 3.48 -14.67 8.79
CA GLY A 12 3.26 -13.41 8.07
C GLY A 12 4.50 -12.51 7.92
N ARG A 13 5.71 -13.06 8.10
CA ARG A 13 6.99 -12.34 7.96
C ARG A 13 7.23 -11.75 6.57
N CYS A 14 6.58 -12.27 5.52
CA CYS A 14 6.59 -11.69 4.18
C CYS A 14 5.15 -11.48 3.71
N VAL A 15 4.78 -10.23 3.42
CA VAL A 15 3.45 -9.87 2.90
C VAL A 15 3.61 -9.36 1.48
N VAL A 16 2.88 -9.97 0.56
CA VAL A 16 2.86 -9.58 -0.85
C VAL A 16 1.53 -8.88 -1.15
N MET A 17 1.60 -7.58 -1.43
CA MET A 17 0.47 -6.80 -1.90
C MET A 17 0.42 -6.85 -3.42
N VAL A 18 -0.49 -7.64 -3.97
CA VAL A 18 -0.65 -7.78 -5.43
C VAL A 18 -1.59 -6.69 -5.94
N GLY A 19 -1.11 -5.86 -6.86
CA GLY A 19 -1.91 -4.79 -7.45
C GLY A 19 -2.22 -3.63 -6.50
N LEU A 20 -3.09 -2.74 -6.99
CA LEU A 20 -3.70 -1.66 -6.21
C LEU A 20 -5.19 -1.98 -5.99
N PRO A 21 -5.67 -2.03 -4.73
CA PRO A 21 -7.04 -2.39 -4.40
C PRO A 21 -8.00 -1.22 -4.61
N TYR A 22 -8.17 -0.79 -5.86
CA TYR A 22 -9.15 0.24 -6.19
C TYR A 22 -10.57 -0.30 -5.95
N PRO A 23 -11.45 0.50 -5.33
CA PRO A 23 -12.85 0.13 -5.19
C PRO A 23 -13.54 0.10 -6.56
N ASN A 24 -14.71 -0.54 -6.63
CA ASN A 24 -15.49 -0.59 -7.86
C ASN A 24 -15.97 0.82 -8.27
N ILE A 25 -15.34 1.40 -9.29
CA ILE A 25 -15.65 2.74 -9.82
C ILE A 25 -17.08 2.84 -10.38
N ARG A 26 -17.72 1.69 -10.67
CA ARG A 26 -19.10 1.63 -11.16
C ARG A 26 -20.16 1.58 -10.05
N SER A 27 -19.76 1.62 -8.78
CA SER A 27 -20.72 1.73 -7.67
C SER A 27 -21.41 3.10 -7.72
N PRO A 28 -22.76 3.16 -7.74
CA PRO A 28 -23.49 4.43 -7.75
C PRO A 28 -23.11 5.33 -6.58
N GLU A 29 -22.96 4.77 -5.38
CA GLU A 29 -22.60 5.51 -4.17
C GLU A 29 -21.22 6.19 -4.31
N LEU A 30 -20.27 5.50 -4.94
CA LEU A 30 -18.94 6.05 -5.18
C LEU A 30 -18.97 7.14 -6.26
N GLN A 31 -19.74 6.94 -7.33
CA GLN A 31 -19.87 7.92 -8.41
C GLN A 31 -20.51 9.22 -7.93
N GLU A 32 -21.62 9.13 -7.19
CA GLU A 32 -22.29 10.29 -6.59
C GLU A 32 -21.36 11.02 -5.62
N LYS A 33 -20.62 10.28 -4.80
CA LYS A 33 -19.65 10.89 -3.87
C LYS A 33 -18.51 11.59 -4.60
N MET A 34 -17.98 11.01 -5.67
CA MET A 34 -16.94 11.64 -6.49
C MET A 34 -17.47 12.89 -7.19
N SER A 35 -18.69 12.84 -7.74
CA SER A 35 -19.37 13.98 -8.36
C SER A 35 -19.56 15.13 -7.38
N PHE A 36 -20.10 14.83 -6.19
CA PHE A 36 -20.26 15.82 -5.12
C PHE A 36 -18.92 16.47 -4.73
N LEU A 37 -17.85 15.68 -4.59
CA LEU A 37 -16.52 16.19 -4.26
C LEU A 37 -15.95 17.06 -5.38
N ASP A 38 -16.15 16.68 -6.64
CA ASP A 38 -15.70 17.43 -7.81
C ASP A 38 -16.45 18.76 -7.98
N HIS A 39 -17.70 18.86 -7.50
CA HIS A 39 -18.47 20.10 -7.46
C HIS A 39 -18.13 20.99 -6.25
N THR A 40 -17.80 20.40 -5.11
CA THR A 40 -17.65 21.13 -3.83
C THR A 40 -16.21 21.59 -3.57
N LEU A 41 -15.22 20.86 -4.08
CA LEU A 41 -13.81 21.11 -3.79
C LEU A 41 -13.04 21.53 -5.05
N PRO A 42 -12.06 22.43 -4.92
CA PRO A 42 -11.21 22.82 -6.04
C PRO A 42 -10.31 21.66 -6.48
N LYS A 43 -9.94 21.68 -7.76
CA LYS A 43 -8.93 20.75 -8.29
C LYS A 43 -7.57 21.05 -7.64
N THR A 44 -6.84 20.00 -7.28
CA THR A 44 -5.47 20.10 -6.77
C THR A 44 -4.52 19.70 -7.88
N GLU A 45 -3.64 20.61 -8.31
CA GLU A 45 -2.69 20.35 -9.41
C GLU A 45 -3.36 19.83 -10.70
N GLY A 46 -4.56 20.33 -11.01
CA GLY A 46 -5.35 19.89 -12.17
C GLY A 46 -6.07 18.54 -11.99
N ILE A 47 -5.90 17.87 -10.85
CA ILE A 47 -6.55 16.59 -10.51
C ILE A 47 -7.86 16.86 -9.77
N SER A 48 -8.93 16.16 -10.17
CA SER A 48 -10.25 16.29 -9.53
C SER A 48 -10.26 15.70 -8.11
N ALA A 49 -11.05 16.31 -7.21
CA ALA A 49 -11.11 15.90 -5.81
C ALA A 49 -11.66 14.47 -5.65
N GLY A 50 -12.60 14.07 -6.51
CA GLY A 50 -13.11 12.71 -6.61
C GLY A 50 -12.01 11.70 -6.99
N LYS A 51 -11.11 12.05 -7.92
CA LYS A 51 -9.97 11.19 -8.28
C LYS A 51 -8.96 11.07 -7.14
N VAL A 52 -8.68 12.17 -6.43
CA VAL A 52 -7.84 12.16 -5.22
C VAL A 52 -8.47 11.26 -4.15
N PHE A 53 -9.78 11.37 -3.95
CA PHE A 53 -10.53 10.54 -3.01
C PHE A 53 -10.48 9.04 -3.36
N LEU A 54 -10.67 8.67 -4.62
CA LEU A 54 -10.56 7.30 -5.10
C LEU A 54 -9.18 6.69 -4.81
N GLU A 55 -8.13 7.45 -5.08
CA GLU A 55 -6.75 7.02 -4.82
C GLU A 55 -6.47 6.91 -3.31
N ASN A 56 -7.05 7.80 -2.49
CA ASN A 56 -6.94 7.72 -1.04
C ASN A 56 -7.64 6.48 -0.47
N LEU A 57 -8.80 6.08 -1.02
CA LEU A 57 -9.45 4.83 -0.62
C LEU A 57 -8.56 3.62 -0.91
N CYS A 58 -7.96 3.58 -2.10
CA CYS A 58 -7.04 2.52 -2.48
C CYS A 58 -5.84 2.44 -1.51
N MET A 59 -5.18 3.57 -1.26
CA MET A 59 -4.01 3.60 -0.37
C MET A 59 -4.37 3.38 1.09
N LYS A 60 -5.58 3.73 1.53
CA LYS A 60 -6.09 3.38 2.86
C LYS A 60 -6.15 1.86 3.04
N ALA A 61 -6.66 1.13 2.06
CA ALA A 61 -6.70 -0.33 2.11
C ALA A 61 -5.29 -0.94 2.14
N VAL A 62 -4.37 -0.45 1.28
CA VAL A 62 -2.95 -0.88 1.29
C VAL A 62 -2.31 -0.65 2.66
N ASN A 63 -2.43 0.56 3.19
CA ASN A 63 -1.80 0.94 4.45
C ASN A 63 -2.39 0.20 5.65
N GLN A 64 -3.68 -0.16 5.59
CA GLN A 64 -4.30 -1.05 6.58
C GLN A 64 -3.70 -2.45 6.54
N SER A 65 -3.54 -3.06 5.36
CA SER A 65 -2.92 -4.38 5.22
C SER A 65 -1.48 -4.40 5.73
N ILE A 66 -0.72 -3.34 5.43
CA ILE A 66 0.64 -3.13 5.92
C ILE A 66 0.69 -3.01 7.44
N GLY A 67 -0.20 -2.21 8.04
CA GLY A 67 -0.26 -2.03 9.49
C GLY A 67 -0.62 -3.30 10.25
N ARG A 68 -1.25 -4.27 9.59
CA ARG A 68 -1.50 -5.61 10.16
C ARG A 68 -0.26 -6.51 10.10
N ALA A 69 0.68 -6.24 9.21
CA ALA A 69 1.89 -7.04 9.02
C ALA A 69 3.01 -6.66 10.01
N ILE A 70 3.05 -5.41 10.46
CA ILE A 70 4.06 -4.89 11.40
C ILE A 70 3.32 -4.35 12.62
N ARG A 71 3.29 -5.13 13.70
CA ARG A 71 2.30 -4.96 14.80
C ARG A 71 2.81 -4.12 15.97
N HIS A 72 4.12 -4.08 16.20
CA HIS A 72 4.75 -3.30 17.28
C HIS A 72 6.20 -2.92 16.93
N ARG A 73 6.84 -2.09 17.76
CA ARG A 73 8.19 -1.54 17.53
C ARG A 73 9.30 -2.58 17.31
N GLY A 74 9.14 -3.78 17.89
CA GLY A 74 10.08 -4.89 17.76
C GLY A 74 9.76 -5.86 16.63
N ASP A 75 8.61 -5.68 15.96
CA ASP A 75 8.16 -6.58 14.91
C ASP A 75 8.87 -6.27 13.58
N TYR A 76 9.03 -7.29 12.75
CA TYR A 76 9.63 -7.14 11.43
C TYR A 76 8.91 -8.00 10.40
N ALA A 77 8.72 -7.42 9.22
CA ALA A 77 8.23 -8.11 8.04
C ALA A 77 8.81 -7.46 6.77
N SER A 78 8.92 -8.26 5.72
CA SER A 78 9.17 -7.77 4.37
C SER A 78 7.84 -7.50 3.67
N ILE A 79 7.63 -6.30 3.14
CA ILE A 79 6.45 -5.94 2.36
C ILE A 79 6.84 -5.85 0.88
N VAL A 80 6.21 -6.66 0.05
CA VAL A 80 6.41 -6.67 -1.41
C VAL A 80 5.20 -6.02 -2.08
N LEU A 81 5.39 -4.83 -2.63
CA LEU A 81 4.37 -4.10 -3.39
C LEU A 81 4.47 -4.50 -4.87
N LEU A 82 3.67 -5.47 -5.29
CA LEU A 82 3.74 -6.09 -6.61
C LEU A 82 2.81 -5.39 -7.62
N ASP A 83 3.17 -4.16 -7.99
CA ASP A 83 2.57 -3.39 -9.08
C ASP A 83 3.48 -2.22 -9.48
N HIS A 84 3.72 -1.99 -10.77
CA HIS A 84 4.55 -0.86 -11.22
C HIS A 84 3.99 0.51 -10.78
N ARG A 85 2.68 0.61 -10.52
CA ARG A 85 2.04 1.87 -10.10
C ARG A 85 2.54 2.37 -8.75
N TYR A 86 3.04 1.49 -7.88
CA TYR A 86 3.66 1.89 -6.61
C TYR A 86 4.95 2.70 -6.80
N SER A 87 5.63 2.62 -7.96
CA SER A 87 6.82 3.42 -8.23
C SER A 87 6.50 4.86 -8.63
N ARG A 88 5.22 5.20 -8.86
CA ARG A 88 4.80 6.55 -9.23
C ARG A 88 4.92 7.46 -7.99
N PRO A 89 5.53 8.65 -8.08
CA PRO A 89 5.72 9.54 -6.93
C PRO A 89 4.42 9.84 -6.16
N ALA A 90 3.30 10.04 -6.86
CA ALA A 90 1.99 10.30 -6.25
C ALA A 90 1.44 9.14 -5.40
N ILE A 91 1.76 7.89 -5.75
CA ILE A 91 1.34 6.71 -4.99
C ILE A 91 2.33 6.42 -3.86
N LEU A 92 3.63 6.52 -4.15
CA LEU A 92 4.69 6.31 -3.17
C LEU A 92 4.60 7.32 -2.02
N SER A 93 4.22 8.56 -2.31
CA SER A 93 3.99 9.63 -1.32
C SER A 93 2.75 9.40 -0.43
N LYS A 94 1.94 8.37 -0.71
CA LYS A 94 0.80 7.96 0.12
C LYS A 94 1.10 6.78 1.04
N LEU A 95 2.28 6.16 0.92
CA LEU A 95 2.76 5.19 1.91
C LEU A 95 3.13 5.90 3.24
N PRO A 96 3.02 5.22 4.39
CA PRO A 96 3.47 5.77 5.67
C PRO A 96 4.96 6.17 5.61
N MET A 97 5.31 7.30 6.24
CA MET A 97 6.69 7.83 6.21
C MET A 97 7.73 6.79 6.65
N TRP A 98 7.41 5.99 7.67
CA TRP A 98 8.31 4.98 8.22
C TRP A 98 8.62 3.81 7.25
N ILE A 99 7.77 3.55 6.25
CA ILE A 99 8.04 2.57 5.19
C ILE A 99 8.65 3.22 3.96
N ARG A 100 8.22 4.45 3.64
CA ARG A 100 8.67 5.14 2.44
C ARG A 100 10.19 5.24 2.38
N GLY A 101 10.84 5.54 3.51
CA GLY A 101 12.30 5.65 3.61
C GLY A 101 13.06 4.32 3.40
N SER A 102 12.41 3.17 3.61
CA SER A 102 13.00 1.84 3.41
C SER A 102 12.53 1.15 2.12
N THR A 103 11.63 1.78 1.37
CA THR A 103 11.07 1.22 0.12
C THR A 103 12.11 1.26 -0.99
N GLN A 104 12.31 0.12 -1.67
CA GLN A 104 13.22 0.01 -2.80
C GLN A 104 12.45 -0.45 -4.04
N ILE A 105 12.66 0.23 -5.17
CA ILE A 105 12.10 -0.18 -6.45
C ILE A 105 13.05 -1.19 -7.08
N LYS A 106 12.55 -2.39 -7.39
CA LYS A 106 13.28 -3.44 -8.09
C LYS A 106 12.50 -3.81 -9.35
N THR A 107 13.19 -3.82 -10.50
CA THR A 107 12.58 -4.10 -11.81
C THR A 107 12.57 -5.58 -12.18
N SER A 108 13.27 -6.43 -11.40
CA SER A 108 13.36 -7.86 -11.64
C SER A 108 13.16 -8.67 -10.36
N PHE A 109 12.62 -9.88 -10.54
CA PHE A 109 12.42 -10.84 -9.45
C PHE A 109 13.74 -11.16 -8.72
N GLY A 110 14.82 -11.43 -9.47
CA GLY A 110 16.11 -11.80 -8.87
C GLY A 110 16.67 -10.73 -7.92
N ALA A 111 16.61 -9.46 -8.30
CA ALA A 111 17.08 -8.35 -7.47
C ALA A 111 16.20 -8.14 -6.22
N ALA A 112 14.88 -8.31 -6.36
CA ALA A 112 13.95 -8.27 -5.23
C ALA A 112 14.19 -9.44 -4.26
N PHE A 113 14.28 -10.66 -4.77
CA PHE A 113 14.49 -11.87 -4.00
C PHE A 113 15.81 -11.84 -3.22
N ALA A 114 16.91 -11.39 -3.85
CA ALA A 114 18.20 -11.22 -3.18
C ALA A 114 18.12 -10.24 -2.00
N THR A 115 17.34 -9.15 -2.14
CA THR A 115 17.14 -8.15 -1.09
C THR A 115 16.34 -8.72 0.08
N ILE A 116 15.26 -9.46 -0.21
CA ILE A 116 14.43 -10.13 0.79
C ILE A 116 15.26 -11.18 1.57
N ARG A 117 16.04 -11.99 0.87
CA ARG A 117 16.93 -12.98 1.50
C ARG A 117 17.92 -12.32 2.45
N LYS A 118 18.58 -11.24 2.02
CA LYS A 118 19.53 -10.48 2.84
C LYS A 118 18.85 -9.90 4.10
N PHE A 119 17.63 -9.39 3.97
CA PHE A 119 16.87 -8.86 5.10
C PHE A 119 16.64 -9.92 6.19
N PHE A 120 16.19 -11.12 5.82
CA PHE A 120 15.95 -12.19 6.79
C PHE A 120 17.23 -12.79 7.38
N GLN A 121 18.34 -12.81 6.63
CA GLN A 121 19.63 -13.20 7.18
C GLN A 121 20.06 -12.28 8.32
N ILE A 122 19.90 -10.96 8.16
CA ILE A 122 20.26 -9.97 9.19
C ILE A 122 19.32 -10.06 10.40
N LYS A 123 18.03 -10.36 10.19
CA LYS A 123 17.05 -10.43 11.29
C LYS A 123 17.05 -11.74 12.08
N ASN A 124 17.56 -12.82 11.48
CA ASN A 124 17.68 -14.12 12.12
C ASN A 124 19.09 -14.39 12.68
N SER A 125 20.01 -13.43 12.56
CA SER A 125 21.35 -13.46 13.17
C SER A 125 21.33 -12.74 14.50
#